data_AF-A0A5B9FQR3-F1
#
_entry.id   AF-A0A5B9FQR3-F1
#
_cell.length_a   1.000
_cell.length_b   1.000
_cell.length_c   1.000
_cell.angle_alpha   90.00
_cell.angle_beta   90.00
_cell.angle_gamma   90.00
#
_symmetry.space_group_name_H-M   'P 1'
#
loop_
_entity.id
_entity.type
_entity.pdbx_description
1 polymer ?
#
loop_
_entity_poly.entity_id
_entity_poly.type
_entity_poly.pdbx_seq_one_letter_code
_entity_poly.pdbx_strand_id
1 'polypeptide(L)' 'MAGKCEKCGVSVFDRPLQRINEPGVNGIFWCEPCIKENEPELYNNLMEDVTPVEKELKDIFYNGNS' A
#
# COMPACT_ATOMS: atom_id res chain seq x y z
N MET A 1 6.37 5.43 13.58
CA MET A 1 5.27 6.41 13.53
C MET A 1 4.11 5.73 12.82
N ALA A 2 3.01 5.43 13.52
CA ALA A 2 1.86 4.81 12.89
C ALA A 2 1.24 5.77 11.85
N GLY A 3 0.84 5.27 10.69
CA GLY A 3 0.17 6.05 9.65
C GLY A 3 1.09 6.76 8.63
N LYS A 4 2.38 6.43 8.58
CA LYS A 4 3.29 6.90 7.51
C LYS A 4 4.04 5.74 6.87
N CYS A 5 4.32 5.85 5.58
CA CYS A 5 5.20 4.94 4.86
C CYS A 5 6.60 4.98 5.48
N GLU A 6 7.15 3.84 5.88
CA GLU A 6 8.49 3.80 6.48
C GLU A 6 9.62 4.11 5.49
N LYS A 7 9.37 3.97 4.17
CA LYS A 7 10.37 4.26 3.13
C LYS A 7 10.44 5.73 2.74
N CYS A 8 9.30 6.35 2.46
CA CYS A 8 9.24 7.71 1.90
C CYS A 8 8.52 8.73 2.79
N GLY A 9 7.94 8.30 3.91
CA GLY A 9 7.28 9.18 4.87
C GLY A 9 5.88 9.67 4.47
N VAL A 10 5.34 9.26 3.31
CA VAL A 10 3.98 9.64 2.87
C VAL A 10 2.93 9.20 3.89
N SER A 11 1.92 10.05 4.12
CA SER A 11 0.84 9.76 5.06
C SER A 11 -0.14 8.74 4.49
N VAL A 12 -0.74 7.93 5.36
CA VAL A 12 -1.87 7.05 4.99
C VAL A 12 -3.07 7.83 4.47
N PHE A 13 -3.21 9.10 4.86
CA PHE A 13 -4.27 9.98 4.35
C PHE A 13 -4.02 10.42 2.91
N ASP A 14 -2.77 10.45 2.45
CA ASP A 14 -2.43 10.82 1.08
C ASP A 14 -2.44 9.58 0.17
N ARG A 15 -1.97 8.44 0.67
CA ARG A 15 -1.91 7.17 -0.08
C ARG A 15 -2.14 5.97 0.82
N PRO A 16 -2.82 4.92 0.33
CA PRO A 16 -2.99 3.69 1.09
C PRO A 16 -1.64 3.04 1.38
N LEU A 17 -1.47 2.57 2.61
CA LEU A 17 -0.28 1.85 3.05
C LEU A 17 -0.62 0.37 3.21
N GLN A 18 0.24 -0.51 2.71
CA GLN A 18 0.14 -1.95 2.89
C GLN A 18 1.17 -2.41 3.92
N ARG A 19 0.78 -3.41 4.71
CA ARG A 19 1.67 -4.08 5.64
C ARG A 19 2.55 -5.04 4.87
N ILE A 20 3.87 -4.94 5.03
CA ILE A 20 4.82 -5.71 4.23
C ILE A 20 5.51 -6.85 4.99
N ASN A 21 5.26 -6.97 6.29
CA ASN A 21 5.86 -8.01 7.14
C ASN A 21 4.80 -8.91 7.78
N GLU A 22 5.24 -10.00 8.40
CA GLU A 22 4.39 -11.06 8.96
C GLU A 22 3.59 -10.60 10.19
N PRO A 23 2.33 -11.05 10.39
CA PRO A 23 1.56 -10.76 11.61
C PRO A 23 2.26 -11.25 12.89
N GLY A 24 2.03 -10.57 14.02
CA GLY A 24 2.64 -10.95 15.31
C GLY A 24 3.95 -10.24 15.64
N VAL A 25 4.52 -9.48 14.71
CA VAL A 25 5.62 -8.52 14.94
C VAL A 25 5.16 -7.08 14.73
N ASN A 26 5.99 -6.11 15.15
CA ASN A 26 5.77 -4.68 14.88
C ASN A 26 5.55 -4.47 13.38
N GLY A 27 4.38 -3.95 13.01
CA GLY A 27 3.99 -3.83 11.60
C GLY A 27 4.80 -2.77 10.87
N ILE A 28 5.35 -3.14 9.72
CA ILE A 28 6.04 -2.24 8.78
C ILE A 28 5.07 -1.96 7.64
N PHE A 29 4.85 -0.66 7.36
CA PHE A 29 3.85 -0.22 6.39
C PHE A 29 4.48 0.64 5.30
N TRP A 30 4.32 0.25 4.04
CA TRP A 30 4.82 0.97 2.87
C TRP A 30 3.68 1.36 1.94
N CYS A 31 3.86 2.47 1.22
CA CYS A 31 2.94 2.83 0.15
C CYS A 31 3.20 1.98 -1.09
N GLU A 32 2.16 1.81 -1.91
CA GLU A 32 2.21 0.98 -3.11
C GLU A 32 3.42 1.26 -4.03
N PRO A 33 3.79 2.52 -4.35
CA PRO A 33 4.98 2.80 -5.15
C PRO A 33 6.29 2.28 -4.52
N CYS A 34 6.44 2.41 -3.19
CA CYS A 34 7.62 1.93 -2.49
C CYS A 34 7.71 0.41 -2.52
N ILE A 35 6.57 -0.28 -2.42
CA ILE A 35 6.52 -1.75 -2.52
C ILE A 35 6.88 -2.17 -3.93
N LYS A 36 6.28 -1.56 -4.95
CA LYS A 36 6.58 -1.85 -6.36
C LYS A 36 8.06 -1.67 -6.70
N GLU A 37 8.71 -0.67 -6.11
CA GLU A 37 10.13 -0.37 -6.36
C GLU A 37 11.08 -1.28 -5.58
N ASN A 38 10.78 -1.58 -4.32
CA ASN A 38 11.71 -2.30 -3.43
C ASN A 38 11.43 -3.82 -3.36
N GLU A 39 10.17 -4.23 -3.52
CA GLU A 39 9.68 -5.60 -3.34
C GLU A 39 8.66 -5.96 -4.45
N PRO A 40 9.10 -6.03 -5.73
CA PRO A 40 8.20 -6.19 -6.86
C PRO A 40 7.42 -7.52 -6.86
N GLU A 41 8.00 -8.59 -6.30
CA GLU A 41 7.32 -9.88 -6.15
C GLU A 41 6.17 -9.79 -5.14
N LEU A 42 6.41 -9.17 -3.98
CA LEU A 42 5.38 -8.88 -2.99
C LEU A 42 4.28 -7.97 -3.59
N TYR A 43 4.66 -6.97 -4.37
CA TYR A 43 3.70 -6.11 -5.05
C TYR A 43 2.78 -6.91 -5.98
N ASN A 44 3.33 -7.82 -6.79
CA ASN A 44 2.52 -8.64 -7.69
C ASN A 44 1.56 -9.55 -6.91
N ASN A 45 2.05 -10.23 -5.87
CA ASN A 45 1.20 -11.08 -5.01
C ASN A 45 0.05 -10.26 -4.39
N LEU A 46 0.36 -9.06 -3.87
CA LEU A 46 -0.66 -8.17 -3.30
C LEU A 46 -1.66 -7.67 -4.34
N MET A 47 -1.28 -7.51 -5.61
CA MET A 47 -2.17 -7.04 -6.67
C MET A 47 -2.98 -8.16 -7.33
N GLU A 48 -2.48 -9.39 -7.32
CA GLU A 48 -3.22 -10.57 -7.75
C GLU A 48 -4.38 -10.88 -6.79
N ASP A 49 -4.19 -10.63 -5.49
CA ASP A 49 -5.25 -10.77 -4.47
C ASP A 49 -6.27 -9.61 -4.46
N VAL A 50 -5.99 -8.50 -5.14
CA VAL A 50 -6.92 -7.36 -5.21
C VAL A 50 -8.06 -7.69 -6.18
N THR A 51 -9.26 -7.81 -5.63
CA THR A 51 -10.46 -8.00 -6.43
C THR A 51 -10.73 -6.76 -7.30
N PRO A 52 -11.42 -6.91 -8.45
CA PRO A 52 -11.79 -5.77 -9.30
C PRO A 52 -12.54 -4.65 -8.55
N VAL A 53 -13.36 -5.01 -7.56
CA VAL A 53 -14.11 -4.07 -6.72
C VAL A 53 -13.17 -3.26 -5.82
N GLU A 54 -12.17 -3.89 -5.22
CA GLU A 54 -11.18 -3.18 -4.39
C GLU A 54 -10.32 -2.23 -5.22
N LYS A 55 -10.04 -2.59 -6.47
CA LYS A 55 -9.38 -1.70 -7.43
C LYS A 55 -10.24 -0.47 -7.74
N GLU A 56 -11.52 -0.66 -8.06
CA GLU A 56 -12.45 0.46 -8.29
C GLU A 56 -12.59 1.37 -7.06
N LEU A 57 -12.71 0.79 -5.86
CA LEU A 57 -12.78 1.57 -4.62
C LEU A 57 -11.50 2.39 -4.41
N LYS A 58 -10.32 1.79 -4.61
CA LYS A 58 -9.05 2.52 -4.52
C LYS A 58 -8.97 3.65 -5.53
N ASP A 59 -9.42 3.43 -6.76
CA ASP A 59 -9.43 4.47 -7.79
C ASP A 59 -10.36 5.62 -7.40
N ILE A 60 -11.56 5.35 -6.88
CA ILE A 60 -12.50 6.39 -6.43
C ILE A 60 -11.92 7.21 -5.26
N PHE A 61 -11.37 6.55 -4.24
CA PHE A 61 -10.93 7.22 -3.01
C PHE A 61 -9.57 7.92 -3.15
N TYR A 62 -8.67 7.42 -4.00
CA TYR A 62 -7.28 7.89 -4.04
C TYR A 62 -6.80 8.37 -5.41
N ASN A 63 -7.45 7.99 -6.52
CA ASN A 63 -7.12 8.48 -7.87
C ASN A 63 -8.23 9.36 -8.49
N GLY A 64 -9.39 9.50 -7.84
CA GLY A 64 -10.58 10.19 -8.37
C GLY A 64 -10.56 11.72 -8.31
N ASN A 65 -9.41 12.35 -8.06
CA ASN A 65 -9.24 13.81 -8.09
C ASN A 65 -8.10 14.20 -9.05
N SER A 66 -8.33 14.05 -10.35
CA SER A 66 -7.57 14.72 -11.41
C SER A 66 -8.52 15.20 -12.50
#